data_AF-A0A7C1PHV9-F1
#
_entry.id   AF-A0A7C1PHV9-F1
#
_cell.length_a   1.000
_cell.length_b   1.000
_cell.length_c   1.000
_cell.angle_alpha   90.00
_cell.angle_beta   90.00
_cell.angle_gamma   90.00
#
_symmetry.space_group_name_H-M   'P 1'
#
loop_
_entity.id
_entity.type
_entity.pdbx_description
1 polymer ?
#
loop_
_entity_poly.entity_id
_entity_poly.type
_entity_poly.pdbx_seq_one_letter_code
_entity_poly.pdbx_strand_id
1 'polypeptide(L)'
;MNWLYILSDQMVLIILAVAVFEMALYIILYKMSSSNTHQLYDSLRNMLRGIKDPPELDRSRIVHDEIVVLLDTAESLRKTSQENFKKLLSNIRVQDARKIDLKTYKIERWGNVANALVQTFPLLGIFGTILAIGQSMQGTGFDVSIIMKAFMNAINTTMLGLLFAVIYMIVDAFFQARSSRLRIEINKYRDVIKFYEQSE
;
A
#
# COMPACT_ATOMS: atom_id res chain seq x y z
N MET A 1 -30.99 -26.96 2.30
CA MET A 1 -29.90 -27.94 2.50
C MET A 1 -28.84 -27.95 1.40
N ASN A 2 -29.14 -27.64 0.11
CA ASN A 2 -28.11 -27.62 -0.96
C ASN A 2 -27.00 -26.55 -0.82
N TRP A 3 -27.28 -25.41 -0.18
CA TRP A 3 -26.34 -24.28 -0.14
C TRP A 3 -25.05 -24.58 0.64
N LEU A 4 -25.14 -25.36 1.72
CA LEU A 4 -23.99 -25.80 2.53
C LEU A 4 -23.06 -26.73 1.75
N TYR A 5 -23.63 -27.63 0.95
CA TYR A 5 -22.90 -28.58 0.11
C TYR A 5 -22.15 -27.84 -1.01
N ILE A 6 -22.82 -26.89 -1.66
CA ILE A 6 -22.23 -26.04 -2.70
C ILE A 6 -21.11 -25.17 -2.11
N LEU A 7 -21.35 -24.50 -0.97
CA LEU A 7 -20.33 -23.66 -0.35
C LEU A 7 -19.09 -24.47 0.05
N SER A 8 -19.27 -25.63 0.68
CA SER A 8 -18.15 -26.49 1.10
C SER A 8 -17.28 -26.90 -0.09
N ASP A 9 -17.89 -27.43 -1.16
CA ASP A 9 -17.16 -27.91 -2.34
C ASP A 9 -16.44 -26.76 -3.09
N GLN A 10 -16.95 -25.53 -2.97
CA GLN A 10 -16.39 -24.34 -3.61
C GLN A 10 -15.39 -23.56 -2.73
N MET A 11 -15.14 -23.97 -1.48
CA MET A 11 -14.28 -23.21 -0.55
C MET A 11 -12.87 -22.98 -1.09
N VAL A 12 -12.29 -23.98 -1.76
CA VAL A 12 -10.98 -23.84 -2.42
C VAL A 12 -11.00 -22.72 -3.46
N LEU A 13 -12.06 -22.67 -4.28
CA LEU A 13 -12.24 -21.64 -5.30
C LEU A 13 -12.49 -20.26 -4.69
N ILE A 14 -13.23 -20.19 -3.58
CA ILE A 14 -13.44 -18.94 -2.83
C ILE A 14 -12.11 -18.41 -2.30
N ILE A 15 -11.28 -19.26 -1.69
CA ILE A 15 -9.95 -18.87 -1.19
C ILE A 15 -9.07 -18.37 -2.34
N LEU A 16 -9.05 -19.07 -3.48
CA LEU A 16 -8.31 -18.64 -4.66
C LEU A 16 -8.82 -17.31 -5.22
N ALA A 17 -10.13 -17.09 -5.26
CA ALA A 17 -10.72 -15.83 -5.71
C ALA A 17 -10.32 -14.67 -4.79
N VAL A 18 -10.35 -14.87 -3.47
CA VAL A 18 -9.88 -13.88 -2.49
C VAL A 18 -8.39 -13.62 -2.65
N ALA A 19 -7.56 -14.64 -2.92
CA ALA A 19 -6.14 -14.46 -3.20
C ALA A 19 -5.90 -13.62 -4.46
N VAL A 20 -6.59 -13.90 -5.57
CA VAL A 20 -6.47 -13.09 -6.80
C VAL A 20 -6.90 -11.64 -6.54
N PHE A 21 -7.99 -11.45 -5.80
CA PHE A 21 -8.44 -10.11 -5.41
C PHE A 21 -7.40 -9.37 -4.55
N GLU A 22 -6.82 -10.04 -3.55
CA GLU A 22 -5.78 -9.49 -2.67
C GLU A 22 -4.54 -9.10 -3.48
N MET A 23 -4.13 -9.95 -4.42
CA MET A 23 -3.02 -9.67 -5.32
C MET A 23 -3.27 -8.40 -6.14
N ALA A 24 -4.47 -8.27 -6.73
CA ALA A 24 -4.86 -7.08 -7.49
C ALA A 24 -4.85 -5.82 -6.60
N LEU A 25 -5.31 -5.93 -5.36
CA LEU A 25 -5.31 -4.85 -4.38
C LEU A 25 -3.87 -4.37 -4.09
N TYR A 26 -2.93 -5.29 -3.81
CA TYR A 26 -1.53 -4.92 -3.60
C TYR A 26 -0.88 -4.31 -4.85
N ILE A 27 -1.22 -4.78 -6.05
CA ILE A 27 -0.73 -4.17 -7.31
C ILE A 27 -1.22 -2.72 -7.44
N ILE A 28 -2.49 -2.46 -7.13
CA ILE A 28 -3.07 -1.11 -7.16
C ILE A 28 -2.37 -0.22 -6.11
N LEU A 29 -2.23 -0.71 -4.88
CA LEU A 29 -1.53 0.00 -3.81
C LEU A 29 -0.07 0.32 -4.16
N TYR A 30 0.64 -0.63 -4.76
CA TYR A 30 2.00 -0.43 -5.23
C TYR A 30 2.07 0.68 -6.30
N LYS A 31 1.19 0.63 -7.29
CA LYS A 31 1.10 1.68 -8.34
C LYS A 31 0.77 3.05 -7.75
N MET A 32 -0.17 3.12 -6.81
CA MET A 32 -0.54 4.37 -6.13
C MET A 32 0.64 4.93 -5.32
N SER A 33 1.32 4.09 -4.54
CA SER A 33 2.51 4.47 -3.77
C SER A 33 3.62 5.00 -4.69
N SER A 34 3.93 4.28 -5.76
CA SER A 34 4.94 4.71 -6.73
C SER A 34 4.57 6.03 -7.41
N SER A 35 3.32 6.20 -7.83
CA SER A 35 2.84 7.45 -8.43
C SER A 35 2.92 8.64 -7.45
N ASN A 36 2.67 8.41 -6.15
CA ASN A 36 2.74 9.47 -5.16
C ASN A 36 4.19 9.89 -4.88
N THR A 37 5.11 8.93 -4.82
CA THR A 37 6.55 9.19 -4.76
C THR A 37 7.03 10.02 -5.95
N HIS A 38 6.61 9.68 -7.19
CA HIS A 38 6.98 10.46 -8.38
C HIS A 38 6.45 11.90 -8.32
N GLN A 39 5.22 12.10 -7.88
CA GLN A 39 4.65 13.45 -7.72
C GLN A 39 5.40 14.30 -6.69
N LEU A 40 5.93 13.68 -5.62
CA LEU A 40 6.78 14.39 -4.66
C LEU A 40 8.08 14.88 -5.31
N TYR A 41 8.76 14.01 -6.06
CA TYR A 41 9.96 14.41 -6.82
C TYR A 41 9.66 15.53 -7.80
N ASP A 42 8.59 15.40 -8.59
CA ASP A 42 8.21 16.42 -9.56
C ASP A 42 7.88 17.74 -8.88
N SER A 43 7.19 17.70 -7.73
CA SER A 43 6.88 18.91 -6.97
C SER A 43 8.14 19.60 -6.43
N LEU A 44 9.04 18.85 -5.79
CA LEU A 44 10.33 19.35 -5.29
C LEU A 44 11.17 19.97 -6.42
N ARG A 45 11.21 19.33 -7.58
CA ARG A 45 11.92 19.85 -8.76
C ARG A 45 11.26 21.10 -9.33
N ASN A 46 9.93 21.15 -9.34
CA ASN A 46 9.19 22.33 -9.78
C ASN A 46 9.43 23.54 -8.85
N MET A 47 9.71 23.32 -7.56
CA MET A 47 10.11 24.41 -6.65
C MET A 47 11.43 25.06 -7.09
N LEU A 48 12.39 24.26 -7.56
CA LEU A 48 13.70 24.74 -8.03
C LEU A 48 13.68 25.31 -9.46
N ARG A 49 12.52 25.29 -10.14
CA ARG A 49 12.43 25.65 -11.56
C ARG A 49 12.81 27.10 -11.82
N GLY A 50 13.78 27.30 -12.72
CA GLY A 50 14.21 28.61 -13.17
C GLY A 50 15.18 29.33 -12.21
N ILE A 51 15.74 28.62 -11.24
CA ILE A 51 16.90 29.04 -10.45
C ILE A 51 18.16 28.86 -11.30
N LYS A 52 19.10 29.82 -11.25
CA LYS A 52 20.37 29.76 -11.95
C LYS A 52 21.32 28.80 -11.21
N ASP A 53 21.88 27.82 -11.92
CA ASP A 53 22.72 26.74 -11.39
C ASP A 53 22.04 25.83 -10.33
N PRO A 54 20.96 25.10 -10.70
CA PRO A 54 20.32 24.18 -9.78
C PRO A 54 21.28 23.02 -9.41
N PRO A 55 21.16 22.46 -8.19
CA PRO A 55 21.94 21.29 -7.77
C PRO A 55 21.82 20.15 -8.79
N GLU A 56 22.91 19.41 -9.02
CA GLU A 56 22.90 18.24 -9.90
C GLU A 56 21.88 17.21 -9.40
N LEU A 57 20.94 16.89 -10.28
CA LEU A 57 19.84 15.97 -10.02
C LEU A 57 20.33 14.53 -10.21
N ASP A 58 20.39 13.78 -9.11
CA ASP A 58 20.66 12.36 -9.15
C ASP A 58 19.34 11.56 -9.12
N ARG A 59 19.13 10.75 -10.15
CA ARG A 59 17.93 9.92 -10.33
C ARG A 59 17.85 8.77 -9.31
N SER A 60 18.92 8.49 -8.58
CA SER A 60 18.98 7.44 -7.55
C SER A 60 18.61 7.94 -6.14
N ARG A 61 18.50 9.26 -5.93
CA ARG A 61 18.27 9.86 -4.62
C ARG A 61 16.87 9.61 -4.09
N ILE A 62 16.76 9.40 -2.78
CA ILE A 62 15.48 9.21 -2.08
C ILE A 62 14.79 10.59 -1.96
N VAL A 63 13.47 10.66 -1.84
CA VAL A 63 12.72 11.94 -1.68
C VAL A 63 13.29 12.76 -0.52
N HIS A 64 13.77 12.09 0.53
CA HIS A 64 14.45 12.74 1.64
C HIS A 64 15.66 13.57 1.21
N ASP A 65 16.50 13.07 0.32
CA ASP A 65 17.71 13.76 -0.13
C ASP A 65 17.36 14.99 -0.97
N GLU A 66 16.32 14.89 -1.80
CA GLU A 66 15.82 16.03 -2.60
C GLU A 66 15.23 17.13 -1.71
N ILE A 67 14.60 16.78 -0.59
CA ILE A 67 14.16 17.75 0.41
C ILE A 67 15.37 18.48 1.03
N VAL A 68 16.44 17.74 1.37
CA VAL A 68 17.66 18.35 1.93
C VAL A 68 18.33 19.29 0.93
N VAL A 69 18.46 18.85 -0.33
CA VAL A 69 18.99 19.67 -1.42
C VAL A 69 18.20 20.96 -1.63
N LEU A 70 16.86 20.87 -1.57
CA LEU A 70 15.99 22.04 -1.65
C LEU A 70 16.27 23.02 -0.49
N LEU A 71 16.39 22.52 0.74
CA LEU A 71 16.67 23.33 1.92
C LEU A 71 18.05 24.01 1.84
N ASP A 72 19.09 23.28 1.47
CA ASP A 72 20.45 23.81 1.30
C ASP A 72 20.48 24.89 0.20
N THR A 73 19.76 24.66 -0.90
CA THR A 73 19.64 25.63 -2.00
C THR A 73 18.92 26.88 -1.52
N ALA A 74 17.82 26.73 -0.77
CA ALA A 74 17.07 27.85 -0.25
C ALA A 74 17.91 28.71 0.72
N GLU A 75 18.70 28.08 1.59
CA GLU A 75 19.59 28.79 2.52
C GLU A 75 20.71 29.52 1.77
N SER A 76 21.32 28.86 0.78
CA SER A 76 22.34 29.47 -0.08
C SER A 76 21.81 30.69 -0.82
N LEU A 77 20.64 30.56 -1.46
CA LEU A 77 20.00 31.65 -2.21
C LEU A 77 19.60 32.83 -1.31
N ARG A 78 19.14 32.56 -0.09
CA ARG A 78 18.83 33.61 0.89
C ARG A 78 20.03 34.53 1.17
N LYS A 79 21.25 33.98 1.11
CA LYS A 79 22.50 34.71 1.35
C LYS A 79 23.09 35.33 0.09
N THR A 80 22.93 34.68 -1.07
CA THR A 80 23.64 35.05 -2.31
C THR A 80 22.78 35.79 -3.34
N SER A 81 21.48 35.54 -3.42
CA SER A 81 20.60 36.14 -4.43
C SER A 81 19.15 36.27 -3.96
N GLN A 82 18.79 37.49 -3.53
CA GLN A 82 17.41 37.84 -3.16
C GLN A 82 16.40 37.57 -4.28
N GLU A 83 16.77 37.78 -5.55
CA GLU A 83 15.87 37.57 -6.68
C GLU A 83 15.54 36.08 -6.87
N ASN A 84 16.55 35.21 -6.89
CA ASN A 84 16.35 33.76 -6.99
C ASN A 84 15.62 33.20 -5.76
N PHE A 85 15.89 33.75 -4.57
CA PHE A 85 15.17 33.38 -3.35
C PHE A 85 13.68 33.74 -3.43
N LYS A 86 13.34 34.96 -3.89
CA LYS A 86 11.93 35.35 -4.13
C LYS A 86 11.26 34.46 -5.16
N LYS A 87 11.97 34.07 -6.22
CA LYS A 87 11.46 33.15 -7.24
C LYS A 87 11.18 31.75 -6.65
N LEU A 88 12.09 31.21 -5.85
CA LEU A 88 11.89 29.96 -5.12
C LEU A 88 10.64 30.03 -4.22
N LEU A 89 10.50 31.08 -3.42
CA LEU A 89 9.30 31.29 -2.59
C LEU A 89 8.02 31.33 -3.43
N SER A 90 8.05 32.01 -4.59
CA SER A 90 6.90 32.03 -5.49
C SER A 90 6.55 30.65 -6.04
N ASN A 91 7.54 29.84 -6.40
CA ASN A 91 7.31 28.47 -6.88
C ASN A 91 6.75 27.56 -5.79
N ILE A 92 7.22 27.71 -4.54
CA ILE A 92 6.72 26.97 -3.37
C ILE A 92 5.25 27.30 -3.11
N ARG A 93 4.87 28.58 -3.14
CA ARG A 93 3.48 29.05 -2.90
C ARG A 93 2.47 28.52 -3.91
N VAL A 94 2.91 28.15 -5.11
CA VAL A 94 2.05 27.57 -6.15
C VAL A 94 1.83 26.07 -5.95
N GLN A 95 2.61 25.42 -5.08
CA GLN A 95 2.45 23.98 -4.81
C GLN A 95 1.26 23.70 -3.89
N ASP A 96 0.39 22.80 -4.32
CA ASP A 96 -0.78 22.38 -3.55
C ASP A 96 -0.50 21.08 -2.79
N ALA A 97 0.00 21.21 -1.55
CA ALA A 97 0.29 20.06 -0.68
C ALA A 97 -0.93 19.16 -0.43
N ARG A 98 -2.15 19.73 -0.48
CA ARG A 98 -3.40 19.00 -0.18
C ARG A 98 -3.66 17.86 -1.17
N LYS A 99 -3.25 18.01 -2.43
CA LYS A 99 -3.43 16.96 -3.45
C LYS A 99 -2.60 15.71 -3.14
N ILE A 100 -1.39 15.90 -2.62
CA ILE A 100 -0.48 14.80 -2.24
C ILE A 100 -0.99 14.12 -0.96
N ASP A 101 -1.49 14.90 0.00
CA ASP A 101 -2.07 14.39 1.25
C ASP A 101 -3.30 13.50 0.99
N LEU A 102 -4.23 13.94 0.14
CA LEU A 102 -5.44 13.18 -0.18
C LEU A 102 -5.11 11.81 -0.82
N LYS A 103 -4.06 11.73 -1.63
CA LYS A 103 -3.62 10.46 -2.22
C LYS A 103 -3.00 9.54 -1.18
N THR A 104 -2.21 10.09 -0.26
CA THR A 104 -1.59 9.35 0.85
C THR A 104 -2.62 8.75 1.78
N TYR A 105 -3.65 9.53 2.12
CA TYR A 105 -4.76 9.06 2.94
C TYR A 105 -5.50 7.87 2.29
N LYS A 106 -5.68 7.90 0.96
CA LYS A 106 -6.25 6.75 0.23
C LYS A 106 -5.35 5.51 0.32
N ILE A 107 -4.04 5.68 0.17
CA ILE A 107 -3.06 4.57 0.29
C ILE A 107 -3.14 3.94 1.68
N GLU A 108 -3.18 4.75 2.75
CA GLU A 108 -3.28 4.27 4.12
C GLU A 108 -4.60 3.53 4.37
N ARG A 109 -5.73 4.11 3.94
CA ARG A 109 -7.04 3.47 4.10
C ARG A 109 -7.12 2.12 3.39
N TRP A 110 -6.69 2.05 2.13
CA TRP A 110 -6.72 0.79 1.36
C TRP A 110 -5.68 -0.21 1.86
N GLY A 111 -4.54 0.26 2.37
CA GLY A 111 -3.55 -0.59 3.04
C GLY A 111 -4.10 -1.26 4.30
N ASN A 112 -4.86 -0.51 5.11
CA ASN A 112 -5.53 -1.08 6.30
C ASN A 112 -6.59 -2.13 5.93
N VAL A 113 -7.31 -1.92 4.82
CA VAL A 113 -8.27 -2.91 4.29
C VAL A 113 -7.56 -4.18 3.83
N ALA A 114 -6.44 -4.04 3.10
CA ALA A 114 -5.60 -5.17 2.68
C ALA A 114 -5.16 -6.00 3.89
N ASN A 115 -4.58 -5.33 4.90
CA ASN A 115 -4.12 -6.00 6.12
C ASN A 115 -5.23 -6.81 6.82
N ALA A 116 -6.46 -6.28 6.87
CA ALA A 116 -7.60 -7.00 7.42
C ALA A 116 -8.01 -8.22 6.58
N LEU A 117 -7.90 -8.13 5.25
CA LEU A 117 -8.17 -9.25 4.34
C LEU A 117 -7.14 -10.38 4.50
N VAL A 118 -5.86 -10.04 4.71
CA VAL A 118 -4.81 -11.03 5.01
C VAL A 118 -5.17 -11.89 6.23
N GLN A 119 -5.73 -11.27 7.27
CA GLN A 119 -6.16 -11.96 8.49
C GLN A 119 -7.39 -12.87 8.28
N THR A 120 -8.09 -12.70 7.15
CA THR A 120 -9.29 -13.49 6.83
C THR A 120 -8.93 -14.84 6.21
N PHE A 121 -7.76 -15.02 5.59
CA PHE A 121 -7.38 -16.30 4.97
C PHE A 121 -7.33 -17.49 5.94
N PRO A 122 -6.73 -17.39 7.14
CA PRO A 122 -6.79 -18.49 8.11
C PRO A 122 -8.22 -18.79 8.55
N LEU A 123 -9.06 -17.76 8.70
CA LEU A 123 -10.46 -17.91 9.06
C LEU A 123 -11.25 -18.66 7.98
N LEU A 124 -11.01 -18.35 6.70
CA LEU A 124 -11.61 -19.08 5.58
C LEU A 124 -11.16 -20.55 5.53
N GLY A 125 -9.91 -20.85 5.88
CA GLY A 125 -9.42 -22.23 5.95
C GLY A 125 -10.10 -23.03 7.06
N ILE A 126 -10.21 -22.46 8.26
CA ILE A 126 -10.95 -23.08 9.38
C ILE A 126 -12.43 -23.24 9.02
N PHE A 127 -13.03 -22.20 8.43
CA PHE A 127 -14.42 -22.25 7.99
C PHE A 127 -14.66 -23.36 6.97
N GLY A 128 -13.77 -23.53 5.99
CA GLY A 128 -13.87 -24.60 4.99
C GLY A 128 -13.79 -25.99 5.61
N THR A 129 -12.96 -26.17 6.63
CA THR A 129 -12.89 -27.41 7.41
C THR A 129 -14.19 -27.71 8.14
N ILE A 130 -14.76 -26.71 8.83
CA ILE A 130 -16.04 -26.86 9.54
C ILE A 130 -17.16 -27.25 8.57
N LEU A 131 -17.23 -26.59 7.40
CA LEU A 131 -18.24 -26.90 6.40
C LEU A 131 -18.09 -28.33 5.86
N ALA A 132 -16.87 -28.77 5.57
CA ALA A 132 -16.61 -30.11 5.07
C ALA A 132 -16.96 -31.20 6.10
N ILE A 133 -16.64 -30.99 7.38
CA ILE A 133 -17.06 -31.89 8.46
C ILE A 133 -18.59 -31.92 8.55
N GLY A 134 -19.24 -30.75 8.58
CA GLY A 134 -20.70 -30.66 8.65
C GLY A 134 -21.41 -31.31 7.45
N GLN A 135 -20.80 -31.29 6.27
CA GLN A 135 -21.28 -31.99 5.08
C GLN A 135 -21.15 -33.52 5.22
N SER A 136 -20.02 -34.00 5.76
CA SER A 136 -19.76 -35.44 5.97
C SER A 136 -20.76 -36.07 6.95
N MET A 137 -21.19 -35.32 7.97
CA MET A 137 -22.15 -35.79 8.98
C MET A 137 -23.59 -35.87 8.47
N GLN A 138 -23.91 -35.22 7.34
CA GLN A 138 -25.25 -35.21 6.75
C GLN A 138 -25.48 -36.36 5.74
N GLY A 139 -24.43 -37.10 5.36
CA GLY A 139 -24.57 -38.24 4.45
C GLY A 139 -25.27 -39.41 5.13
N THR A 140 -26.42 -39.84 4.59
CA THR A 140 -27.26 -40.93 5.13
C THR A 140 -26.71 -42.34 4.82
N GLY A 141 -25.39 -42.52 4.91
CA GLY A 141 -24.72 -43.80 4.72
C GLY A 141 -23.22 -43.69 4.99
N PHE A 142 -22.62 -44.72 5.60
CA PHE A 142 -21.18 -44.84 5.83
C PHE A 142 -20.44 -45.14 4.50
N ASP A 143 -20.53 -44.24 3.53
CA ASP A 143 -19.66 -44.28 2.35
C ASP A 143 -18.33 -43.60 2.70
N VAL A 144 -17.30 -44.43 2.89
CA VAL A 144 -15.93 -44.00 3.18
C VAL A 144 -15.41 -43.00 2.14
N SER A 145 -15.86 -43.11 0.89
CA SER A 145 -15.43 -42.24 -0.22
C SER A 145 -15.89 -40.78 -0.01
N ILE A 146 -17.12 -40.58 0.48
CA ILE A 146 -17.68 -39.25 0.75
C ILE A 146 -16.94 -38.60 1.92
N ILE A 147 -16.65 -39.38 2.97
CA ILE A 147 -15.90 -38.93 4.14
C ILE A 147 -14.47 -38.54 3.73
N MET A 148 -13.79 -39.36 2.93
CA MET A 148 -12.46 -39.04 2.41
C MET A 148 -12.47 -37.76 1.57
N LYS A 149 -13.45 -37.55 0.68
CA LYS A 149 -13.54 -36.33 -0.13
C LYS A 149 -13.69 -35.08 0.75
N ALA A 150 -14.58 -35.13 1.75
CA ALA A 150 -14.77 -34.05 2.70
C ALA A 150 -13.50 -33.76 3.50
N PHE A 151 -12.82 -34.80 3.98
CA PHE A 151 -11.56 -34.66 4.71
C PHE A 151 -10.46 -34.02 3.86
N MET A 152 -10.30 -34.46 2.61
CA MET A 152 -9.35 -33.86 1.67
C MET A 152 -9.68 -32.39 1.38
N ASN A 153 -10.96 -32.05 1.26
CA ASN A 153 -11.39 -30.67 1.07
C ASN A 153 -11.07 -29.80 2.30
N ALA A 154 -11.31 -30.30 3.52
CA ALA A 154 -10.93 -29.63 4.76
C ALA A 154 -9.41 -29.36 4.83
N ILE A 155 -8.58 -30.36 4.53
CA ILE A 155 -7.12 -30.22 4.50
C ILE A 155 -6.71 -29.15 3.48
N ASN A 156 -7.22 -29.23 2.26
CA ASN A 156 -6.85 -28.30 1.19
C ASN A 156 -7.24 -26.87 1.53
N THR A 157 -8.44 -26.64 2.08
CA THR A 157 -8.89 -25.30 2.47
C THR A 157 -8.04 -24.71 3.58
N THR A 158 -7.68 -25.50 4.61
CA THR A 158 -6.79 -25.04 5.68
C THR A 158 -5.39 -24.75 5.17
N MET A 159 -4.83 -25.66 4.38
CA MET A 159 -3.50 -25.51 3.80
C MET A 159 -3.40 -24.25 2.95
N LEU A 160 -4.37 -24.01 2.07
CA LEU A 160 -4.40 -22.82 1.22
C LEU A 160 -4.63 -21.54 2.04
N GLY A 161 -5.54 -21.57 3.02
CA GLY A 161 -5.78 -20.44 3.92
C GLY A 161 -4.51 -20.01 4.66
N LEU A 162 -3.76 -20.97 5.22
CA LEU A 162 -2.49 -20.68 5.88
C LEU A 162 -1.39 -20.23 4.91
N LEU A 163 -1.29 -20.90 3.75
CA LEU A 163 -0.28 -20.58 2.74
C LEU A 163 -0.43 -19.13 2.25
N PHE A 164 -1.64 -18.74 1.85
CA PHE A 164 -1.88 -17.37 1.39
C PHE A 164 -1.74 -16.35 2.51
N ALA A 165 -2.17 -16.66 3.74
CA ALA A 165 -1.95 -15.78 4.88
C ALA A 165 -0.46 -15.46 5.06
N VAL A 166 0.42 -16.47 5.06
CA VAL A 166 1.87 -16.27 5.21
C VAL A 166 2.43 -15.43 4.07
N ILE A 167 2.07 -15.75 2.82
CA ILE A 167 2.54 -15.01 1.65
C ILE A 167 2.13 -13.54 1.73
N TYR A 168 0.85 -13.27 1.97
CA TYR A 168 0.36 -11.89 2.01
C TYR A 168 0.80 -11.14 3.25
N MET A 169 1.02 -11.79 4.39
CA MET A 169 1.64 -11.14 5.56
C MET A 169 3.04 -10.59 5.23
N ILE A 170 3.84 -11.35 4.47
CA ILE A 170 5.17 -10.91 4.04
C ILE A 170 5.05 -9.72 3.08
N VAL A 171 4.17 -9.81 2.07
CA VAL A 171 3.90 -8.73 1.12
C VAL A 171 3.43 -7.46 1.84
N ASP A 172 2.54 -7.62 2.81
CA ASP A 172 2.01 -6.53 3.63
C ASP A 172 3.12 -5.84 4.43
N ALA A 173 4.02 -6.61 5.06
CA ALA A 173 5.13 -6.04 5.81
C ALA A 173 6.03 -5.14 4.94
N PHE A 174 6.33 -5.55 3.70
CA PHE A 174 7.06 -4.70 2.76
C PHE A 174 6.27 -3.44 2.39
N PHE A 175 4.97 -3.58 2.17
CA PHE A 175 4.11 -2.45 1.84
C PHE A 175 3.99 -1.44 2.99
N GLN A 176 3.81 -1.90 4.23
CA GLN A 176 3.77 -1.07 5.43
C GLN A 176 5.08 -0.29 5.61
N ALA A 177 6.23 -0.95 5.43
CA ALA A 177 7.53 -0.30 5.50
C ALA A 177 7.65 0.84 4.46
N ARG A 178 7.20 0.60 3.23
CA ARG A 178 7.20 1.61 2.16
C ARG A 178 6.23 2.76 2.44
N SER A 179 5.00 2.45 2.86
CA SER A 179 3.96 3.45 3.15
C SER A 179 4.37 4.35 4.32
N SER A 180 4.97 3.78 5.37
CA SER A 180 5.50 4.53 6.52
C SER A 180 6.58 5.53 6.10
N ARG A 181 7.53 5.12 5.24
CA ARG A 181 8.56 6.03 4.69
C ARG A 181 7.93 7.17 3.88
N LEU A 182 7.02 6.86 2.97
CA LEU A 182 6.32 7.85 2.16
C LEU A 182 5.59 8.88 3.04
N ARG A 183 4.93 8.43 4.12
CA ARG A 183 4.25 9.33 5.07
C ARG A 183 5.22 10.29 5.75
N ILE A 184 6.39 9.80 6.18
CA ILE A 184 7.43 10.65 6.79
C ILE A 184 7.93 11.69 5.79
N GLU A 185 8.20 11.29 4.55
CA GLU A 185 8.65 12.20 3.48
C GLU A 185 7.63 13.29 3.16
N ILE A 186 6.34 12.93 3.12
CA ILE A 186 5.24 13.87 2.88
C ILE A 186 5.07 14.86 4.03
N ASN A 187 5.18 14.39 5.27
CA ASN A 187 5.14 15.29 6.43
C ASN A 187 6.30 16.29 6.38
N LYS A 188 7.53 15.83 6.10
CA LYS A 188 8.69 16.72 5.92
C LYS A 188 8.45 17.73 4.81
N TYR A 189 7.98 17.29 3.64
CA TYR A 189 7.64 18.15 2.52
C TYR A 189 6.60 19.22 2.90
N ARG A 190 5.56 18.85 3.65
CA ARG A 190 4.54 19.77 4.12
C ARG A 190 5.11 20.81 5.08
N ASP A 191 5.99 20.37 5.99
CA ASP A 191 6.61 21.26 6.97
C ASP A 191 7.53 22.27 6.27
N VAL A 192 8.21 21.88 5.19
CA VAL A 192 8.97 22.80 4.30
C VAL A 192 8.05 23.85 3.67
N ILE A 193 6.93 23.45 3.07
CA ILE A 193 5.98 24.41 2.47
C ILE A 193 5.49 25.41 3.51
N LYS A 194 5.05 24.93 4.68
CA LYS A 194 4.55 25.79 5.76
C LYS A 194 5.60 26.78 6.26
N PHE A 195 6.85 26.32 6.42
CA PHE A 195 7.96 27.17 6.86
C PHE A 195 8.20 28.35 5.90
N TYR A 196 8.18 28.10 4.59
CA TYR A 196 8.40 29.14 3.58
C TYR A 196 7.14 29.99 3.28
N GLU A 197 5.94 29.48 3.55
CA GLU A 197 4.72 30.29 3.51
C GLU A 197 4.69 31.35 4.62
N GLN A 198 5.26 31.04 5.79
CA GLN A 198 5.31 31.94 6.96
C GLN A 198 6.51 32.89 6.98
N SER A 199 7.51 32.65 6.13
CA SER A 199 8.71 33.49 6.02
C SER A 199 8.43 34.73 5.15
N GLU A 200 7.74 35.72 5.71
CA GLU A 200 7.67 37.10 5.19
C GLU A 200 8.78 37.99 5.77
#